data_AF-A0A182VQB3-F1
#
_entry.id   AF-A0A182VQB3-F1
#
_cell.length_a   1.000
_cell.length_b   1.000
_cell.length_c   1.000
_cell.angle_alpha   90.00
_cell.angle_beta   90.00
_cell.angle_gamma   90.00
#
_symmetry.space_group_name_H-M   'P 1'
#
loop_
_entity.id
_entity.type
_entity.pdbx_description
1 polymer ?
#
loop_
_entity_poly.entity_id
_entity_poly.type
_entity_poly.pdbx_seq_one_letter_code
_entity_poly.pdbx_strand_id
1 'polypeptide(L)' 'MANVLWSIIWLIVLVVVGFWVALFCAGWYVFVYPLTVCVPQLSGISDILLAGVQFTHYCAKSMMDGRSLF' A
#
# COMPACT_ATOMS: atom_id res chain seq x y z
N MET A 1 8.58 7.67 22.91
CA MET A 1 9.85 7.19 22.34
C MET A 1 9.48 6.23 21.22
N ALA A 2 9.74 6.60 19.96
CA ALA A 2 9.54 5.69 18.85
C ALA A 2 10.40 4.45 19.15
N ASN A 3 9.74 3.32 19.41
CA ASN A 3 10.46 2.09 19.68
C ASN A 3 11.12 1.70 18.36
N VAL A 4 12.43 1.87 18.27
CA VAL A 4 13.24 1.50 17.09
C VAL A 4 12.95 0.06 16.67
N LEU A 5 12.65 -0.81 17.65
CA LEU A 5 12.18 -2.18 17.45
C LEU A 5 10.89 -2.27 16.61
N TRP A 6 9.91 -1.43 16.89
CA TRP A 6 8.64 -1.36 16.15
C TRP A 6 8.82 -0.82 14.73
N SER A 7 9.72 0.14 14.55
CA SER A 7 10.10 0.66 13.24
C SER A 7 10.73 -0.43 12.36
N ILE A 8 11.64 -1.25 12.92
CA ILE A 8 12.27 -2.37 12.21
C ILE A 8 11.23 -3.45 11.82
N ILE A 9 10.28 -3.76 12.70
CA ILE A 9 9.19 -4.71 12.39
C ILE A 9 8.34 -4.21 11.22
N TRP A 10 7.94 -2.93 11.23
CA TRP A 10 7.21 -2.33 10.12
C TRP A 10 8.03 -2.31 8.81
N LEU A 11 9.36 -2.19 8.88
CA LEU A 11 10.24 -2.26 7.71
C LEU A 11 10.23 -3.67 7.10
N ILE A 12 10.32 -4.70 7.92
CA ILE A 12 10.23 -6.09 7.46
C ILE A 12 8.85 -6.34 6.81
N VAL A 13 7.78 -5.87 7.43
CA VAL A 13 6.42 -5.97 6.86
C VAL A 13 6.30 -5.20 5.55
N LEU A 14 6.89 -4.01 5.45
CA LEU A 14 6.91 -3.22 4.22
C LEU A 14 7.62 -3.95 3.10
N VAL A 15 8.80 -4.53 3.35
CA VAL A 15 9.61 -5.22 2.33
C VAL A 15 9.00 -6.56 1.92
N VAL A 16 8.50 -7.35 2.87
CA VAL A 16 7.99 -8.70 2.58
C VAL A 16 6.57 -8.66 2.06
N VAL A 17 5.70 -7.83 2.64
CA VAL A 17 4.26 -7.80 2.30
C VAL A 17 3.94 -6.58 1.46
N GLY A 18 4.32 -5.38 1.93
CA GLY A 18 3.99 -4.13 1.25
C GLY A 18 4.50 -4.09 -0.20
N PHE A 19 5.75 -4.48 -0.42
CA PHE A 19 6.38 -4.45 -1.73
C PHE A 19 5.70 -5.40 -2.73
N TRP A 20 5.41 -6.63 -2.31
CA TRP A 20 4.72 -7.61 -3.14
C TRP A 20 3.29 -7.21 -3.48
N VAL A 21 2.53 -6.76 -2.49
CA VAL A 21 1.14 -6.33 -2.69
C VAL A 21 1.07 -5.08 -3.56
N ALA A 22 1.95 -4.11 -3.33
CA ALA A 22 1.99 -2.89 -4.15
C ALA A 22 2.43 -3.16 -5.58
N LEU A 23 3.39 -4.08 -5.81
CA LEU A 23 3.80 -4.45 -7.16
C LEU A 23 2.65 -5.10 -7.94
N PHE A 24 1.94 -6.03 -7.31
CA PHE A 24 0.80 -6.71 -7.92
C PHE A 24 -0.35 -5.73 -8.20
N CYS A 25 -0.68 -4.87 -7.23
CA CYS A 25 -1.73 -3.85 -7.38
C CYS A 25 -1.34 -2.77 -8.40
N ALA A 26 -0.10 -2.31 -8.44
CA ALA A 26 0.35 -1.32 -9.41
C ALA A 26 0.27 -1.85 -10.84
N GLY A 27 0.64 -3.12 -11.05
CA GLY A 27 0.53 -3.79 -12.34
C GLY A 27 -0.92 -3.79 -12.86
N TRP A 28 -1.88 -4.24 -12.05
CA TRP A 28 -3.29 -4.22 -12.44
C TRP A 28 -3.84 -2.79 -12.58
N TYR A 29 -3.34 -1.84 -11.80
CA TYR A 29 -3.87 -0.46 -11.78
C TYR A 29 -3.57 0.25 -13.08
N VAL A 30 -2.36 0.10 -13.61
CA VAL A 30 -1.98 0.69 -14.90
C VAL A 30 -2.87 0.20 -16.05
N PHE A 31 -3.36 -1.03 -16.01
CA PHE A 31 -4.28 -1.56 -17.01
C PHE A 31 -5.74 -1.11 -16.81
N VAL A 32 -6.20 -1.04 -15.55
CA VAL A 32 -7.59 -0.70 -15.22
C VAL A 32 -7.85 0.80 -15.28
N TYR A 33 -6.86 1.63 -14.92
CA TYR A 33 -6.98 3.09 -14.88
C TYR A 33 -7.41 3.73 -16.21
N PRO A 34 -6.90 3.36 -17.40
CA PRO A 34 -7.42 3.90 -18.66
C PRO A 34 -8.80 3.35 -19.04
N LEU A 35 -9.30 2.28 -18.41
CA LEU A 35 -10.66 1.80 -18.63
C LEU A 35 -11.69 2.58 -17.79
N THR A 36 -11.28 3.20 -16.68
CA THR A 36 -12.18 4.00 -15.84
C THR A 36 -12.67 5.28 -16.50
N VAL A 37 -11.91 5.85 -17.45
CA VAL A 37 -12.36 7.00 -18.25
C VAL A 37 -13.51 6.66 -19.20
N CYS A 38 -13.64 5.39 -19.60
CA CYS A 38 -14.74 4.92 -20.45
C CYS A 38 -15.91 4.34 -19.63
N VAL A 39 -15.63 3.76 -18.47
CA VAL A 39 -16.62 3.10 -17.60
C VAL A 39 -16.44 3.56 -16.15
N PRO A 40 -17.22 4.55 -15.67
CA PRO A 40 -17.06 5.10 -14.33
C PRO A 40 -17.34 4.08 -13.21
N GLN A 41 -18.08 3.01 -13.49
CA GLN A 41 -18.33 1.92 -12.54
C GLN A 41 -17.05 1.14 -12.18
N LEU A 42 -15.99 1.20 -12.99
CA LEU A 42 -14.71 0.58 -12.67
C LEU A 42 -13.87 1.42 -11.69
N SER A 43 -14.29 2.64 -11.32
CA SER A 43 -13.53 3.48 -10.39
C SER A 43 -13.30 2.76 -9.06
N GLY A 44 -14.32 2.05 -8.55
CA GLY A 44 -14.20 1.32 -7.29
C GLY A 44 -13.10 0.26 -7.31
N ILE A 45 -12.86 -0.40 -8.45
CA ILE A 45 -11.77 -1.36 -8.60
C ILE A 45 -10.42 -0.63 -8.61
N SER A 46 -10.33 0.49 -9.34
CA SER A 46 -9.11 1.30 -9.35
C SER A 46 -8.77 1.88 -7.97
N ASP A 47 -9.77 2.32 -7.19
CA ASP A 47 -9.60 2.86 -5.84
C ASP A 47 -9.10 1.79 -4.85
N ILE A 48 -9.64 0.57 -4.91
CA ILE A 48 -9.17 -0.56 -4.10
C ILE A 48 -7.72 -0.88 -4.41
N LEU A 49 -7.37 -0.87 -5.69
CA LEU A 49 -6.01 -1.14 -6.14
C LEU A 49 -5.03 -0.04 -5.74
N LEU A 50 -5.47 1.21 -5.83
CA LEU A 50 -4.70 2.38 -5.41
C LEU A 50 -4.47 2.34 -3.90
N ALA A 51 -5.49 1.95 -3.11
CA ALA A 51 -5.34 1.69 -1.67
C ALA A 51 -4.32 0.57 -1.39
N GLY A 52 -4.30 -0.49 -2.20
CA GLY A 52 -3.30 -1.56 -2.13
C GLY A 52 -1.86 -1.07 -2.40
N VAL A 53 -1.68 -0.17 -3.38
CA VAL A 53 -0.38 0.47 -3.62
C VAL A 53 0.02 1.40 -2.47
N GLN A 54 -0.93 2.20 -1.97
CA GLN A 54 -0.72 3.12 -0.85
C GLN A 54 -0.47 2.41 0.48
N PHE A 55 -0.75 1.11 0.58
CA PHE A 55 -0.43 0.32 1.76
C PHE A 55 1.07 0.39 2.12
N THR A 56 1.96 0.44 1.13
CA THR A 56 3.40 0.64 1.36
C THR A 56 3.70 1.96 2.06
N HIS A 57 3.03 3.03 1.64
CA HIS A 57 3.15 4.34 2.25
C HIS A 57 2.55 4.37 3.66
N TYR A 58 1.43 3.67 3.89
CA TYR A 58 0.88 3.48 5.23
C TYR A 58 1.85 2.74 6.16
N CYS A 59 2.53 1.70 5.65
CA CYS A 59 3.57 0.99 6.38
C CYS A 59 4.75 1.90 6.71
N ALA A 60 5.21 2.69 5.74
CA ALA A 60 6.30 3.65 5.93
C ALA A 60 5.94 4.74 6.95
N LYS A 61 4.71 5.24 6.91
CA LYS A 61 4.25 6.24 7.88
C LYS A 61 4.18 5.65 9.29
N SER A 62 3.66 4.43 9.44
CA SER A 62 3.60 3.73 10.72
C SER A 62 4.98 3.38 11.28
N MET A 63 5.96 3.14 10.40
CA MET A 63 7.37 2.98 10.74
C MET A 63 7.98 4.27 11.32
N MET A 64 7.69 5.42 10.72
CA MET A 64 8.19 6.73 11.15
C MET A 64 7.53 7.21 12.46
N ASP A 65 6.23 6.93 12.61
CA ASP A 65 5.48 7.24 13.83
C ASP A 65 5.83 6.27 14.99
N GLY A 66 6.56 5.18 14.71
CA GLY A 66 6.94 4.17 15.71
C GLY A 66 5.74 3.47 16.32
N ARG A 67 4.67 3.28 15.53
CA ARG A 67 3.38 2.76 15.98
C ARG A 67 3.50 1.28 16.32
N SER A 68 3.04 0.89 17.51
CA SER A 68 2.97 -0.53 17.90
C SER A 68 1.94 -1.27 17.03
N LEU A 69 2.20 -2.52 16.64
CA LEU A 69 1.17 -3.38 16.02
C LEU A 69 0.06 -3.75 17.02
N PHE A 70 0.29 -3.58 18.33
CA PHE A 70 -0.63 -3.87 19.43
C PHE A 70 -1.00 -2.62 20.20
#